data_AF-A0A4U5MCN4-F1
#
_entry.id   AF-A0A4U5MCN4-F1
#
_cell.length_a   1.000
_cell.length_b   1.000
_cell.length_c   1.000
_cell.angle_alpha   90.00
_cell.angle_beta   90.00
_cell.angle_gamma   90.00
#
_symmetry.space_group_name_H-M   'P 1'
#
loop_
_entity.id
_entity.type
_entity.pdbx_description
1 polymer ?
#
loop_
_entity_poly.entity_id
_entity_poly.type
_entity_poly.pdbx_seq_one_letter_code
_entity_poly.pdbx_strand_id
1 'polypeptide(L)'
;MLNSDRFLEGQTQTCKLPDVDYRDFIILLHRFYGLPVNYNCCHNSTRSILELAHHFQFDVVISEIEDYLLTLELKEAKKWFPEADTYQLTRLVTKIFSNMNAKEIDDLCKTAKESQQGSMTRSFSSETVEALFDRVMSLRA
;
A
#
# COMPACT_ATOMS: atom_id res chain seq x y z
N MET A 1 -5.54 -20.34 18.59
CA MET A 1 -4.35 -19.55 18.95
C MET A 1 -4.74 -18.40 19.90
N LEU A 2 -5.43 -18.73 21.01
CA LEU A 2 -5.86 -17.78 22.07
C LEU A 2 -5.73 -18.36 23.50
N ASN A 3 -5.24 -19.61 23.64
CA ASN A 3 -4.96 -20.25 24.93
C ASN A 3 -3.45 -20.21 25.21
N SER A 4 -2.84 -19.03 25.07
CA SER A 4 -1.44 -18.82 25.39
C SER A 4 -1.36 -17.95 26.63
N ASP A 5 -0.95 -18.55 27.74
CA ASP A 5 -0.73 -17.84 29.01
C ASP A 5 0.47 -16.89 28.96
N ARG A 6 1.20 -16.85 27.82
CA ARG A 6 2.37 -16.00 27.63
C ARG A 6 2.05 -14.53 27.32
N PHE A 7 0.85 -14.24 26.85
CA PHE A 7 0.46 -12.90 26.42
C PHE A 7 -0.71 -12.39 27.26
N LEU A 8 -0.68 -11.11 27.60
CA LEU A 8 -1.72 -10.48 28.40
C LEU A 8 -3.09 -10.64 27.74
N GLU A 9 -3.14 -10.53 26.41
CA GLU A 9 -4.35 -10.70 25.60
C GLU A 9 -4.96 -12.10 25.71
N GLY A 10 -4.10 -13.12 25.84
CA GLY A 10 -4.53 -14.51 26.08
C GLY A 10 -5.02 -14.71 27.51
N GLN A 11 -4.42 -14.04 28.49
CA GLN A 11 -4.84 -14.11 29.90
C GLN A 11 -6.15 -13.33 30.15
N THR A 12 -6.27 -12.13 29.58
CA THR A 12 -7.43 -11.25 29.76
C THR A 12 -8.53 -11.51 28.75
N GLN A 13 -8.29 -12.37 27.75
CA GLN A 13 -9.19 -12.63 26.62
C GLN A 13 -9.63 -11.35 25.91
N THR A 14 -8.83 -10.28 26.00
CA THR A 14 -9.15 -8.96 25.45
C THR A 14 -7.91 -8.37 24.78
N CYS A 15 -8.07 -7.91 23.54
CA CYS A 15 -7.04 -7.21 22.79
C CYS A 15 -7.49 -5.76 22.57
N LYS A 16 -6.61 -4.80 22.85
CA LYS A 16 -6.88 -3.37 22.64
C LYS A 16 -6.13 -2.89 21.41
N LEU A 17 -6.85 -2.23 20.51
CA LEU A 17 -6.32 -1.68 19.27
C LEU A 17 -6.55 -0.15 19.28
N PRO A 18 -5.68 0.63 19.92
CA PRO A 18 -5.90 2.07 20.11
C PRO A 18 -5.74 2.87 18.82
N ASP A 19 -4.92 2.40 17.90
CA ASP A 19 -4.55 3.13 16.66
C ASP A 19 -5.43 2.77 15.47
N VAL A 20 -6.52 2.03 15.70
CA VAL A 20 -7.37 1.46 14.66
C VAL A 20 -8.74 2.13 14.67
N ASP A 21 -9.14 2.72 13.55
CA ASP A 21 -10.51 3.21 13.40
C ASP A 21 -11.50 2.04 13.39
N TYR A 22 -12.53 2.15 14.21
CA TYR A 22 -13.54 1.11 14.38
C TYR A 22 -14.30 0.78 13.09
N ARG A 23 -14.60 1.78 12.25
CA ARG A 23 -15.38 1.58 11.02
C ARG A 23 -14.54 0.86 9.97
N ASP A 24 -13.29 1.27 9.81
CA ASP A 24 -12.38 0.65 8.85
C ASP A 24 -12.05 -0.79 9.26
N PHE A 25 -11.90 -1.04 10.57
CA PHE A 25 -11.71 -2.39 11.09
C PHE A 25 -12.93 -3.30 10.89
N ILE A 26 -14.15 -2.78 10.99
CA ILE A 26 -15.36 -3.57 10.67
C ILE A 26 -15.34 -4.05 9.23
N ILE A 27 -14.90 -3.22 8.29
CA ILE A 27 -14.82 -3.60 6.88
C ILE A 27 -13.82 -4.75 6.71
N LEU A 28 -12.66 -4.68 7.39
CA LEU A 28 -11.69 -5.76 7.41
C LEU A 28 -12.27 -7.03 8.04
N LEU A 29 -12.99 -6.91 9.16
CA LEU A 29 -13.68 -8.01 9.83
C LEU A 29 -14.71 -8.68 8.92
N HIS A 30 -15.50 -7.92 8.16
CA HIS A 30 -16.42 -8.51 7.18
C HIS A 30 -15.69 -9.47 6.25
N ARG A 31 -14.50 -9.09 5.75
CA ARG A 31 -13.71 -9.98 4.92
C ARG A 31 -13.16 -11.18 5.69
N PHE A 32 -12.71 -11.01 6.93
CA PHE A 32 -12.31 -12.13 7.80
C PHE A 32 -13.42 -13.18 7.95
N TYR A 33 -14.68 -12.75 8.02
CA TYR A 33 -15.85 -13.64 8.09
C TYR A 33 -16.39 -14.08 6.70
N GLY A 34 -15.66 -13.80 5.62
CA GLY A 34 -16.00 -14.24 4.27
C GLY A 34 -17.08 -13.41 3.58
N LEU A 35 -17.48 -12.26 4.14
CA LEU A 35 -18.41 -11.36 3.48
C LEU A 35 -17.70 -10.56 2.37
N PRO A 36 -18.36 -10.31 1.24
CA PRO A 36 -17.79 -9.51 0.17
C PRO A 36 -17.70 -8.03 0.57
N VAL A 37 -16.61 -7.38 0.18
CA VAL A 37 -16.39 -5.94 0.40
C VAL A 37 -16.39 -5.23 -0.94
N ASN A 38 -17.13 -4.12 -1.05
CA ASN A 38 -17.14 -3.30 -2.26
C ASN A 38 -16.29 -2.04 -2.06
N TYR A 39 -15.06 -2.07 -2.58
CA TYR A 39 -14.10 -0.98 -2.46
C TYR A 39 -14.50 0.32 -3.17
N ASN A 40 -15.43 0.27 -4.15
CA ASN A 40 -15.98 1.48 -4.78
C ASN A 40 -16.77 2.34 -3.80
N CYS A 41 -17.35 1.76 -2.74
CA CYS A 41 -18.08 2.52 -1.74
C CYS A 41 -17.16 3.04 -0.62
N CYS A 42 -15.89 2.64 -0.61
CA CYS A 42 -14.95 2.83 0.49
C CYS A 42 -13.84 3.83 0.16
N HIS A 43 -13.96 4.66 -0.89
CA HIS A 43 -12.88 5.52 -1.39
C HIS A 43 -12.06 6.27 -0.30
N ASN A 44 -12.73 6.80 0.73
CA ASN A 44 -12.07 7.55 1.80
C ASN A 44 -11.36 6.63 2.82
N SER A 45 -11.86 5.40 2.98
CA SER A 45 -11.36 4.39 3.91
C SER A 45 -10.37 3.43 3.27
N THR A 46 -10.29 3.32 1.94
CA THR A 46 -9.46 2.31 1.25
C THR A 46 -7.99 2.37 1.68
N ARG A 47 -7.44 3.56 1.97
CA ARG A 47 -6.06 3.72 2.49
C ARG A 47 -5.90 3.13 3.89
N SER A 48 -6.84 3.45 4.78
CA SER A 48 -6.86 2.93 6.14
C SER A 48 -7.06 1.41 6.14
N ILE A 49 -7.96 0.90 5.30
CA ILE A 49 -8.17 -0.55 5.15
C ILE A 49 -6.90 -1.24 4.63
N LEU A 50 -6.18 -0.63 3.67
CA LEU A 50 -4.91 -1.15 3.17
C LEU A 50 -3.84 -1.19 4.29
N GLU A 51 -3.74 -0.11 5.08
CA GLU A 51 -2.83 -0.04 6.22
C GLU A 51 -3.14 -1.11 7.26
N LEU A 52 -4.42 -1.28 7.62
CA LEU A 52 -4.85 -2.31 8.55
C LEU A 52 -4.62 -3.71 7.98
N ALA A 53 -4.93 -3.94 6.70
CA ALA A 53 -4.69 -5.21 6.05
C ALA A 53 -3.19 -5.59 6.10
N HIS A 54 -2.31 -4.62 5.85
CA HIS A 54 -0.87 -4.82 6.02
C HIS A 54 -0.49 -5.10 7.48
N HIS A 55 -1.02 -4.33 8.43
CA HIS A 55 -0.75 -4.52 9.87
C HIS A 55 -1.16 -5.91 10.36
N PHE A 56 -2.34 -6.39 9.96
CA PHE A 56 -2.87 -7.70 10.32
C PHE A 56 -2.38 -8.83 9.40
N GLN A 57 -1.46 -8.55 8.48
CA GLN A 57 -0.91 -9.53 7.52
C GLN A 57 -2.00 -10.25 6.71
N PHE A 58 -3.01 -9.49 6.28
CA PHE A 58 -4.15 -10.03 5.55
C PHE A 58 -3.98 -9.86 4.04
N ASP A 59 -3.09 -10.68 3.47
CA ASP A 59 -2.65 -10.58 2.07
C ASP A 59 -3.79 -10.62 1.05
N VAL A 60 -4.86 -11.36 1.34
CA VAL A 60 -6.04 -11.44 0.47
C VAL A 60 -6.66 -10.06 0.25
N VAL A 61 -6.81 -9.27 1.31
CA VAL A 61 -7.39 -7.92 1.22
C VAL A 61 -6.44 -6.97 0.49
N ILE A 62 -5.13 -7.11 0.71
CA ILE A 62 -4.11 -6.33 0.00
C ILE A 62 -4.22 -6.58 -1.51
N SER A 63 -4.32 -7.86 -1.91
CA SER A 63 -4.51 -8.26 -3.31
C SER A 63 -5.82 -7.74 -3.90
N GLU A 64 -6.93 -7.81 -3.15
CA GLU A 64 -8.24 -7.31 -3.61
C GLU A 64 -8.24 -5.79 -3.80
N ILE A 65 -7.58 -5.05 -2.90
CA ILE A 65 -7.39 -3.61 -3.04
C ILE A 65 -6.51 -3.32 -4.25
N GLU A 66 -5.42 -4.06 -4.46
CA GLU A 66 -4.58 -3.91 -5.65
C GLU A 66 -5.38 -4.14 -6.94
N ASP A 67 -6.16 -5.21 -7.01
CA ASP A 67 -7.05 -5.49 -8.15
C ASP A 67 -8.01 -4.34 -8.42
N TYR A 68 -8.63 -3.80 -7.37
CA TYR A 68 -9.48 -2.62 -7.48
C TYR A 68 -8.72 -1.41 -8.04
N LEU A 69 -7.53 -1.09 -7.50
CA LEU A 69 -6.71 0.04 -7.97
C LEU A 69 -6.24 -0.15 -9.42
N LEU A 70 -6.03 -1.38 -9.86
CA LEU A 70 -5.74 -1.71 -11.26
C LEU A 70 -6.92 -1.44 -12.21
N THR A 71 -8.16 -1.40 -11.71
CA THR A 71 -9.32 -1.01 -12.54
C THR A 71 -9.45 0.51 -12.75
N LEU A 72 -8.78 1.31 -11.92
CA LEU A 72 -8.84 2.77 -11.99
C LEU A 72 -8.14 3.32 -13.24
N GLU A 73 -8.60 4.50 -13.68
CA GLU A 73 -7.91 5.31 -14.68
C GLU A 73 -6.49 5.63 -14.23
N LEU A 74 -5.56 5.72 -15.17
CA LEU A 74 -4.14 5.92 -14.89
C LEU A 74 -3.88 7.14 -13.99
N LYS A 75 -4.63 8.23 -14.20
CA LYS A 75 -4.49 9.46 -13.40
C LYS A 75 -4.84 9.23 -11.93
N GLU A 76 -5.87 8.44 -11.65
CA GLU A 76 -6.27 8.09 -10.29
C GLU A 76 -5.33 7.05 -9.69
N ALA A 77 -4.94 6.03 -10.47
CA ALA A 77 -3.95 5.03 -10.06
C ALA A 77 -2.61 5.67 -9.65
N LYS A 78 -2.13 6.69 -10.38
CA LYS A 78 -0.91 7.44 -10.05
C LYS A 78 -0.95 8.10 -8.66
N LYS A 79 -2.13 8.48 -8.16
CA LYS A 79 -2.26 9.07 -6.80
C LYS A 79 -1.99 8.07 -5.69
N TRP A 80 -2.04 6.77 -6.00
CA TRP A 80 -1.79 5.67 -5.08
C TRP A 80 -0.33 5.19 -5.12
N PHE A 81 0.54 5.82 -5.90
CA PHE A 81 1.93 5.41 -6.05
C PHE A 81 2.70 5.33 -4.72
N PRO A 82 2.60 6.31 -3.79
CA PRO A 82 3.29 6.22 -2.50
C PRO A 82 2.84 5.03 -1.65
N GLU A 83 1.53 4.75 -1.62
CA GLU A 83 0.96 3.60 -0.91
C GLU A 83 1.32 2.29 -1.60
N ALA A 84 1.33 2.28 -2.94
CA ALA A 84 1.71 1.12 -3.73
C ALA A 84 3.17 0.71 -3.47
N ASP A 85 4.07 1.69 -3.35
CA ASP A 85 5.46 1.45 -2.97
C ASP A 85 5.58 1.01 -1.51
N THR A 86 4.90 1.70 -0.58
CA THR A 86 4.96 1.41 0.86
C THR A 86 4.44 0.02 1.21
N TYR A 87 3.35 -0.41 0.59
CA TYR A 87 2.67 -1.68 0.87
C TYR A 87 2.94 -2.75 -0.20
N GLN A 88 3.97 -2.56 -1.03
CA GLN A 88 4.46 -3.55 -2.00
C GLN A 88 3.39 -4.02 -3.01
N LEU A 89 2.54 -3.10 -3.48
CA LEU A 89 1.57 -3.35 -4.56
C LEU A 89 2.26 -3.38 -5.92
N THR A 90 3.05 -4.43 -6.15
CA THR A 90 3.97 -4.55 -7.29
C THR A 90 3.28 -4.45 -8.65
N ARG A 91 2.07 -4.98 -8.82
CA ARG A 91 1.34 -4.93 -10.10
C ARG A 91 0.88 -3.50 -10.38
N LEU A 92 0.42 -2.79 -9.35
CA LEU A 92 0.04 -1.39 -9.47
C LEU A 92 1.25 -0.50 -9.80
N VAL A 93 2.36 -0.68 -9.07
CA VAL A 93 3.63 0.01 -9.34
C VAL A 93 4.08 -0.21 -10.79
N THR A 94 4.06 -1.47 -11.27
CA THR A 94 4.44 -1.82 -12.64
C THR A 94 3.53 -1.15 -13.69
N LYS A 95 2.21 -1.15 -13.45
CA LYS A 95 1.24 -0.47 -14.34
C LYS A 95 1.54 1.02 -14.41
N ILE A 96 1.81 1.67 -13.29
CA ILE A 96 2.10 3.10 -13.21
C ILE A 96 3.40 3.41 -13.97
N PHE A 97 4.48 2.67 -13.71
CA PHE A 97 5.78 2.88 -14.36
C PHE A 97 5.75 2.68 -15.87
N SER A 98 5.05 1.64 -16.33
CA SER A 98 4.93 1.34 -17.76
C SER A 98 4.26 2.48 -18.54
N ASN A 99 3.45 3.30 -17.87
CA ASN A 99 2.71 4.41 -18.45
C ASN A 99 3.21 5.80 -18.00
N MET A 100 4.36 5.88 -17.34
CA MET A 100 4.99 7.16 -17.01
C MET A 100 5.83 7.69 -18.18
N ASN A 101 5.79 9.00 -18.37
CA ASN A 101 6.62 9.69 -19.36
C ASN A 101 8.04 9.94 -18.82
N ALA A 102 9.01 10.11 -19.71
CA ALA A 102 10.41 10.39 -19.34
C ALA A 102 10.58 11.60 -18.40
N LYS A 103 9.73 12.63 -18.52
CA LYS A 103 9.71 13.79 -17.61
C LYS A 103 9.25 13.43 -16.20
N GLU A 104 8.18 12.63 -16.08
CA GLU A 104 7.64 12.19 -14.78
C GLU A 104 8.65 11.29 -14.04
N ILE A 105 9.36 10.46 -14.81
CA ILE A 105 10.44 9.61 -14.29
C ILE A 105 11.63 10.47 -13.81
N ASP A 106 12.04 11.48 -14.58
CA ASP A 106 13.14 12.38 -14.20
C ASP A 106 12.81 13.17 -12.91
N ASP A 107 11.56 13.61 -12.75
CA ASP A 107 11.08 14.30 -11.55
C ASP A 107 11.04 13.37 -10.32
N LEU A 108 10.64 12.10 -10.50
CA LEU A 108 10.73 11.07 -9.45
C LEU A 108 12.17 10.74 -9.07
N CYS A 109 13.08 10.68 -10.04
CA CYS A 109 14.51 10.49 -9.76
C CYS A 109 15.13 11.67 -9.01
N LYS A 110 14.71 12.92 -9.29
CA LYS A 110 15.17 14.10 -8.55
C LYS A 110 14.71 14.07 -7.11
N THR A 111 13.42 13.83 -6.88
CA THR A 111 12.85 13.73 -5.53
C THR A 111 13.46 12.57 -4.73
N ALA A 112 13.73 11.43 -5.37
CA ALA A 112 14.49 10.34 -4.76
C ALA A 112 15.91 10.75 -4.35
N LYS A 113 16.64 11.49 -5.18
CA LYS A 113 18.00 11.98 -4.86
C LYS A 113 18.00 13.02 -3.74
N GLU A 114 17.03 13.93 -3.73
CA GLU A 114 16.88 14.94 -2.68
C GLU A 114 16.58 14.30 -1.31
N SER A 115 15.78 13.24 -1.29
CA SER A 115 15.47 12.48 -0.06
C SER A 115 16.68 11.76 0.57
N GLN A 116 17.74 11.46 -0.21
CA GLN A 116 18.96 10.85 0.30
C GLN A 116 19.92 11.87 0.95
N GLN A 117 19.75 13.16 0.68
CA GLN A 117 20.67 14.23 1.15
C GLN A 117 20.14 15.04 2.35
N GLY A 118 18.87 14.93 2.73
CA GLY A 118 18.32 15.65 3.88
C GLY A 118 17.06 15.00 4.47
N SER A 119 17.18 14.48 5.68
CA SER A 119 16.15 14.21 6.71
C SER A 119 14.64 14.23 6.35
N MET A 120 13.96 13.13 6.72
CA MET A 120 12.56 13.05 7.19
C MET A 120 11.42 13.17 6.16
N THR A 121 11.61 12.69 4.93
CA THR A 121 10.47 12.35 4.05
C THR A 121 10.66 10.93 3.50
N ARG A 122 9.53 10.20 3.34
CA ARG A 122 9.45 8.78 2.99
C ARG A 122 10.32 8.50 1.74
N SER A 123 11.46 7.85 1.91
CA SER A 123 12.27 7.36 0.80
C SER A 123 11.53 6.23 0.09
N PHE A 124 11.48 6.24 -1.25
CA PHE A 124 10.95 5.10 -2.02
C PHE A 124 11.71 3.82 -1.67
N SER A 125 11.06 2.66 -1.82
CA SER A 125 11.74 1.38 -1.64
C SER A 125 12.94 1.24 -2.58
N SER A 126 13.97 0.50 -2.15
CA SER A 126 15.16 0.24 -2.97
C SER A 126 14.82 -0.39 -4.32
N GLU A 127 13.80 -1.26 -4.33
CA GLU A 127 13.30 -1.93 -5.54
C GLU A 127 12.67 -0.93 -6.52
N THR A 128 11.88 0.01 -6.03
CA THR A 128 11.29 1.08 -6.86
C THR A 128 12.36 2.02 -7.41
N VAL A 129 13.41 2.31 -6.63
CA VAL A 129 14.56 3.10 -7.09
C VAL A 129 15.32 2.38 -8.20
N GLU A 130 15.56 1.08 -8.07
CA GLU A 130 16.22 0.26 -9.10
C GLU A 130 15.39 0.19 -10.38
N ALA A 131 14.08 -0.08 -10.27
CA ALA A 131 13.15 -0.08 -11.40
C ALA A 131 13.10 1.28 -12.14
N LEU A 132 13.18 2.39 -11.39
CA LEU A 132 13.31 3.73 -11.95
C LEU A 132 14.60 3.88 -12.77
N PHE A 133 15.74 3.47 -12.22
CA PHE A 133 17.04 3.56 -12.90
C PHE A 133 17.07 2.75 -14.20
N ASP A 134 16.59 1.51 -14.17
CA ASP A 134 16.50 0.65 -15.36
C ASP A 134 15.63 1.28 -16.45
N ARG A 135 14.50 1.86 -16.05
CA ARG A 135 13.61 2.53 -17.01
C ARG A 135 14.26 3.75 -17.65
N VAL A 136 14.95 4.59 -16.86
CA VAL A 136 15.69 5.75 -17.39
C VAL A 136 16.76 5.32 -18.40
N MET A 137 17.49 4.24 -18.10
CA MET A 137 18.50 3.70 -19.01
C MET A 137 17.87 3.19 -20.32
N SER A 138 16.74 2.50 -20.25
CA SER A 138 16.03 1.99 -21.44
C SER A 138 15.45 3.08 -22.35
N LEU A 139 15.19 4.28 -21.82
CA LEU A 139 14.65 5.41 -22.59
C LEU A 139 15.74 6.32 -23.19
N ARG A 140 17.00 6.16 -22.76
CA ARG A 140 18.16 6.93 -23.25
C ARG A 140 19.01 6.16 -24.27
N ALA A 141 18.79 4.86 -24.43
CA ALA A 141 19.41 4.00 -25.44
C ALA A 141 18.66 4.09 -26.78
#